data_AF-A0AAX2QBM9-F1
#
_entry.id   AF-A0AAX2QBM9-F1
#
_cell.length_a   1.000
_cell.length_b   1.000
_cell.length_c   1.000
_cell.angle_alpha   90.00
_cell.angle_beta   90.00
_cell.angle_gamma   90.00
#
_symmetry.space_group_name_H-M   'P 1'
#
loop_
_entity.id
_entity.type
_entity.pdbx_description
1 polymer ?
#
loop_
_entity_poly.entity_id
_entity_poly.type
_entity_poly.pdbx_seq_one_letter_code
_entity_poly.pdbx_strand_id
1 'polypeptide(L)'
;MASPYVTTPLRGLPLRRRMAPLSLLLFLFAVMNGGAYLLAPALFQADQARGPYTLANNYELTRVYSRSLEGYRQIVQQFPESGYYDAARIGIANSLMGLGRREEAIAQYQQLLTTLSAGETLKANRLAVLSKLASALEEAGDMAQSPIVYALLAAEYPDSSATADAKRYADTIAAATANATDSRSAGGSDLIAIDIAPAVVGKPFTISVRVDPKAVPAGTFSIALNSSFVSAFDVVSVEPATSGTSDYWGKRFFQFSMAAEPLEVVFTLKAKAAGKQLLDIDLERSFTLIELNTTMSVDVAGQ
;
A
#
# COMPACT_ATOMS: atom_id res chain seq x y z
N MET A 1 73.30 -65.44 41.21
CA MET A 1 72.02 -64.96 40.65
C MET A 1 71.96 -63.46 40.84
N ALA A 2 72.10 -62.69 39.75
CA ALA A 2 71.87 -61.25 39.75
C ALA A 2 71.17 -60.91 38.43
N SER A 3 69.95 -60.38 38.52
CA SER A 3 69.16 -59.92 37.37
C SER A 3 69.65 -58.54 36.95
N PRO A 4 70.05 -58.30 35.69
CA PRO A 4 70.40 -56.96 35.26
C PRO A 4 69.13 -56.21 34.85
N TYR A 5 68.79 -55.17 35.61
CA TYR A 5 67.82 -54.16 35.19
C TYR A 5 68.36 -53.46 33.93
N VAL A 6 67.70 -53.68 32.78
CA VAL A 6 67.93 -52.91 31.56
C VAL A 6 67.19 -51.58 31.71
N THR A 7 67.91 -50.51 32.00
CA THR A 7 67.39 -49.15 31.90
C THR A 7 67.41 -48.71 30.45
N THR A 8 66.28 -48.79 29.75
CA THR A 8 66.12 -48.22 28.41
C THR A 8 66.10 -46.68 28.53
N PRO A 9 67.03 -45.93 27.90
CA PRO A 9 66.97 -44.48 27.93
C PRO A 9 65.79 -44.00 27.08
N LEU A 10 64.91 -43.18 27.67
CA LEU A 10 63.86 -42.45 26.94
C LEU A 10 64.53 -41.50 25.94
N ARG A 11 64.72 -41.96 24.70
CA ARG A 11 65.25 -41.16 23.60
C ARG A 11 64.19 -40.12 23.24
N GLY A 12 64.32 -38.92 23.80
CA GLY A 12 63.42 -37.80 23.50
C GLY A 12 63.35 -37.55 21.99
N LEU A 13 62.12 -37.46 21.46
CA LEU A 13 61.88 -37.09 20.06
C LEU A 13 62.61 -35.77 19.73
N PRO A 14 63.23 -35.64 18.53
CA PRO A 14 63.97 -34.45 18.14
C PRO A 14 63.07 -33.21 18.20
N LEU A 15 63.59 -32.09 18.71
CA LEU A 15 62.85 -30.83 18.96
C LEU A 15 61.97 -30.40 17.79
N ARG A 16 62.44 -30.59 16.55
CA ARG A 16 61.71 -30.33 15.30
C ARG A 16 60.38 -31.10 15.17
N ARG A 17 60.29 -32.35 15.66
CA ARG A 17 59.05 -33.14 15.68
C ARG A 17 58.08 -32.70 16.78
N ARG A 18 58.58 -32.09 17.87
CA ARG A 18 57.73 -31.50 18.93
C ARG A 18 57.18 -30.13 18.55
N MET A 19 57.92 -29.35 17.76
CA MET A 19 57.49 -28.02 17.32
C MET A 19 56.56 -28.04 16.10
N ALA A 20 56.62 -29.08 15.26
CA ALA A 20 55.73 -29.24 14.10
C ALA A 20 54.22 -29.08 14.41
N PRO A 21 53.64 -29.74 15.44
CA PRO A 21 52.22 -29.55 15.77
C PRO A 21 51.92 -28.12 16.25
N LEU A 22 52.85 -27.47 16.96
CA LEU A 22 52.71 -26.09 17.42
C LEU A 22 52.76 -25.11 16.24
N SER A 23 53.70 -25.29 15.30
CA SER A 23 53.78 -24.49 14.07
C SER A 23 52.54 -24.66 13.19
N LEU A 24 52.00 -25.88 13.08
CA LEU A 24 50.75 -26.14 12.37
C LEU A 24 49.56 -25.45 13.05
N LEU A 25 49.48 -25.52 14.38
CA LEU A 25 48.46 -24.81 15.16
C LEU A 25 48.52 -23.30 14.97
N LEU A 26 49.72 -22.71 15.02
CA LEU A 26 49.93 -21.29 14.80
C LEU A 26 49.58 -20.88 13.37
N PHE A 27 49.90 -21.71 12.38
CA PHE A 27 49.53 -21.48 10.98
C PHE A 27 48.00 -21.53 10.79
N LEU A 28 47.34 -22.57 11.31
CA LEU A 28 45.87 -22.68 11.25
C LEU A 28 45.18 -21.52 11.97
N PHE A 29 45.71 -21.10 13.12
CA PHE A 29 45.22 -19.94 13.84
C PHE A 29 45.37 -18.66 13.02
N ALA A 30 46.53 -18.45 12.38
CA ALA A 30 46.76 -17.28 11.53
C ALA A 30 45.86 -17.27 10.28
N VAL A 31 45.66 -18.43 9.63
CA VAL A 31 44.77 -18.57 8.48
C VAL A 31 43.31 -18.31 8.88
N MET A 32 42.86 -18.88 10.01
CA MET A 32 41.49 -18.69 10.49
C MET A 32 41.22 -17.23 10.87
N ASN A 33 42.13 -16.59 11.60
CA ASN A 33 41.98 -15.18 11.98
C ASN A 33 42.16 -14.23 10.80
N GLY A 34 43.10 -14.51 9.89
CA GLY A 34 43.30 -13.72 8.67
C GLY A 34 42.12 -13.84 7.73
N GLY A 35 41.59 -15.05 7.53
CA GLY A 35 40.36 -15.29 6.78
C GLY A 35 39.15 -14.60 7.41
N ALA A 36 39.00 -14.68 8.72
CA ALA A 36 37.98 -13.93 9.45
C ALA A 36 38.16 -12.42 9.29
N TYR A 37 39.36 -11.87 9.40
CA TYR A 37 39.60 -10.43 9.21
C TYR A 37 39.24 -9.94 7.80
N LEU A 38 39.52 -10.75 6.77
CA LEU A 38 39.22 -10.40 5.37
C LEU A 38 37.75 -10.60 5.00
N LEU A 39 37.07 -11.60 5.57
CA LEU A 39 35.68 -11.95 5.26
C LEU A 39 34.66 -11.33 6.23
N ALA A 40 35.06 -11.01 7.47
CA ALA A 40 34.19 -10.41 8.48
C ALA A 40 33.53 -9.11 8.01
N PRO A 41 34.22 -8.18 7.31
CA PRO A 41 33.56 -6.98 6.82
C PRO A 41 32.33 -7.32 5.98
N ALA A 42 32.41 -8.29 5.07
CA ALA A 42 31.28 -8.72 4.24
C ALA A 42 30.17 -9.43 5.02
N LEU A 43 30.51 -10.16 6.09
CA LEU A 43 29.54 -10.87 6.95
C LEU A 43 28.83 -9.94 7.95
N PHE A 44 29.41 -8.77 8.26
CA PHE A 44 28.91 -7.83 9.27
C PHE A 44 28.61 -6.43 8.70
N GLN A 45 28.51 -6.26 7.37
CA GLN A 45 28.00 -5.00 6.82
C GLN A 45 26.53 -4.86 7.25
N ALA A 46 26.30 -4.04 8.27
CA ALA A 46 24.95 -3.63 8.63
C ALA A 46 24.38 -2.83 7.45
N ASP A 47 23.29 -3.32 6.89
CA ASP A 47 22.51 -2.57 5.90
C ASP A 47 21.96 -1.30 6.57
N GLN A 48 22.67 -0.19 6.38
CA GLN A 48 22.39 1.08 7.05
C GLN A 48 21.03 1.67 6.64
N ALA A 49 20.49 1.25 5.50
CA ALA A 49 19.19 1.70 5.01
C ALA A 49 18.03 0.92 5.64
N ARG A 50 18.26 -0.32 6.10
CA ARG A 50 17.20 -1.20 6.62
C ARG A 50 16.44 -0.60 7.81
N GLY A 51 17.16 -0.05 8.79
CA GLY A 51 16.57 0.55 9.98
C GLY A 51 15.69 1.76 9.64
N PRO A 52 16.24 2.80 8.99
CA PRO A 52 15.48 3.94 8.50
C PRO A 52 14.28 3.56 7.61
N TYR A 53 14.47 2.61 6.68
CA TYR A 53 13.39 2.11 5.83
C TYR A 53 12.27 1.48 6.63
N THR A 54 12.62 0.62 7.58
CA THR A 54 11.62 -0.03 8.45
C THR A 54 10.82 1.01 9.22
N LEU A 55 11.47 2.07 9.73
CA LEU A 55 10.78 3.16 10.41
C LEU A 55 9.83 3.94 9.49
N ALA A 56 10.31 4.35 8.31
CA ALA A 56 9.50 5.08 7.33
C ALA A 56 8.29 4.27 6.85
N ASN A 57 8.48 2.97 6.63
CA ASN A 57 7.42 2.04 6.26
C ASN A 57 6.40 1.85 7.39
N ASN A 58 6.83 1.77 8.64
CA ASN A 58 5.88 1.75 9.77
C ASN A 58 5.06 3.04 9.85
N TYR A 59 5.66 4.21 9.59
CA TYR A 59 4.90 5.44 9.51
C TYR A 59 3.88 5.43 8.35
N GLU A 60 4.21 4.85 7.20
CA GLU A 60 3.28 4.70 6.08
C GLU A 60 2.08 3.83 6.47
N LEU A 61 2.36 2.63 7.01
CA LEU A 61 1.36 1.65 7.40
C LEU A 61 0.44 2.16 8.52
N THR A 62 0.95 3.06 9.38
CA THR A 62 0.20 3.69 10.47
C THR A 62 -0.39 5.06 10.09
N ARG A 63 -0.38 5.40 8.79
CA ARG A 63 -0.94 6.64 8.22
C ARG A 63 -0.31 7.94 8.72
N VAL A 64 0.89 7.86 9.29
CA VAL A 64 1.71 9.02 9.65
C VAL A 64 2.49 9.49 8.42
N TYR A 65 1.76 9.80 7.35
CA TYR A 65 2.31 9.98 6.00
C TYR A 65 3.31 11.14 5.90
N SER A 66 3.16 12.19 6.70
CA SER A 66 4.13 13.29 6.73
C SER A 66 5.52 12.84 7.21
N ARG A 67 5.58 12.00 8.25
CA ARG A 67 6.84 11.44 8.76
C ARG A 67 7.37 10.34 7.84
N SER A 68 6.47 9.54 7.27
CA SER A 68 6.83 8.52 6.30
C SER A 68 7.51 9.13 5.06
N LEU A 69 6.91 10.17 4.49
CA LEU A 69 7.45 10.91 3.35
C LEU A 69 8.86 11.44 3.62
N GLU A 70 9.07 12.06 4.78
CA GLU A 70 10.38 12.58 5.18
C GLU A 70 11.40 11.45 5.36
N GLY A 71 11.03 10.36 6.05
CA GLY A 71 11.91 9.21 6.24
C GLY A 71 12.33 8.56 4.93
N TYR A 72 11.41 8.39 3.98
CA TYR A 72 11.74 7.84 2.68
C TYR A 72 12.63 8.76 1.83
N ARG A 73 12.43 10.08 1.88
CA ARG A 73 13.31 11.05 1.22
C ARG A 73 14.75 10.96 1.73
N GLN A 74 14.94 10.78 3.02
CA GLN A 74 16.26 10.59 3.61
C GLN A 74 16.93 9.32 3.10
N ILE A 75 16.19 8.24 2.90
CA ILE A 75 16.73 6.98 2.36
C ILE A 75 17.19 7.17 0.92
N VAL A 76 16.36 7.79 0.08
CA VAL A 76 16.70 8.08 -1.32
C VAL A 76 17.94 8.97 -1.42
N GLN A 77 18.09 9.93 -0.50
CA GLN A 77 19.23 10.85 -0.47
C GLN A 77 20.53 10.21 0.06
N GLN A 78 20.44 9.45 1.16
CA GLN A 78 21.61 8.97 1.90
C GLN A 78 22.05 7.57 1.47
N PHE A 79 21.14 6.77 0.92
CA PHE A 79 21.40 5.38 0.56
C PHE A 79 20.99 5.05 -0.90
N PRO A 80 21.51 5.79 -1.91
CA PRO A 80 21.11 5.62 -3.31
C PRO A 80 21.47 4.24 -3.89
N GLU A 81 22.46 3.54 -3.33
CA GLU A 81 22.88 2.20 -3.77
C GLU A 81 22.22 1.07 -2.97
N SER A 82 21.35 1.39 -2.00
CA SER A 82 20.70 0.37 -1.17
C SER A 82 19.61 -0.38 -1.94
N GLY A 83 19.37 -1.64 -1.58
CA GLY A 83 18.23 -2.40 -2.08
C GLY A 83 16.86 -1.82 -1.71
N TYR A 84 16.82 -0.84 -0.81
CA TYR A 84 15.62 -0.12 -0.39
C TYR A 84 15.36 1.15 -1.21
N TYR A 85 16.24 1.53 -2.13
CA TYR A 85 16.13 2.77 -2.89
C TYR A 85 14.80 2.86 -3.65
N ASP A 86 14.48 1.85 -4.47
CA ASP A 86 13.23 1.84 -5.24
C ASP A 86 12.01 1.71 -4.34
N ALA A 87 12.08 0.88 -3.30
CA ALA A 87 10.99 0.73 -2.33
C ALA A 87 10.71 2.05 -1.58
N ALA A 88 11.75 2.82 -1.22
CA ALA A 88 11.59 4.13 -0.61
C ALA A 88 10.96 5.15 -1.56
N ARG A 89 11.33 5.12 -2.85
CA ARG A 89 10.67 5.97 -3.86
C ARG A 89 9.19 5.62 -4.03
N ILE A 90 8.83 4.34 -3.99
CA ILE A 90 7.42 3.90 -3.97
C ILE A 90 6.73 4.43 -2.72
N GLY A 91 7.37 4.30 -1.55
CA GLY A 91 6.89 4.83 -0.28
C GLY A 91 6.68 6.35 -0.27
N ILE A 92 7.51 7.12 -0.99
CA ILE A 92 7.31 8.56 -1.23
C ILE A 92 6.00 8.80 -1.96
N ALA A 93 5.77 8.12 -3.08
CA ALA A 93 4.55 8.26 -3.88
C ALA A 93 3.30 7.84 -3.08
N ASN A 94 3.38 6.73 -2.35
CA ASN A 94 2.33 6.26 -1.44
C ASN A 94 2.02 7.28 -0.34
N SER A 95 3.05 7.86 0.27
CA SER A 95 2.88 8.88 1.32
C SER A 95 2.27 10.17 0.76
N LEU A 96 2.61 10.55 -0.48
CA LEU A 96 1.97 11.67 -1.16
C LEU A 96 0.48 11.41 -1.42
N MET A 97 0.12 10.19 -1.86
CA MET A 97 -1.30 9.77 -1.96
C MET A 97 -2.00 9.85 -0.61
N GLY A 98 -1.37 9.32 0.44
CA GLY A 98 -1.88 9.38 1.81
C GLY A 98 -2.08 10.81 2.33
N LEU A 99 -1.27 11.77 1.88
CA LEU A 99 -1.42 13.20 2.20
C LEU A 99 -2.44 13.93 1.32
N GLY A 100 -3.10 13.24 0.39
CA GLY A 100 -4.01 13.87 -0.60
C GLY A 100 -3.28 14.67 -1.68
N ARG A 101 -1.95 14.61 -1.76
CA ARG A 101 -1.13 15.29 -2.77
C ARG A 101 -1.08 14.46 -4.05
N ARG A 102 -2.27 14.21 -4.62
CA ARG A 102 -2.49 13.23 -5.69
C ARG A 102 -1.68 13.49 -6.95
N GLU A 103 -1.66 14.73 -7.43
CA GLU A 103 -0.92 15.09 -8.64
C GLU A 103 0.58 14.79 -8.50
N GLU A 104 1.16 15.12 -7.35
CA GLU A 104 2.57 14.80 -7.06
C GLU A 104 2.82 13.30 -6.99
N ALA A 105 1.89 12.55 -6.38
CA ALA A 105 2.02 11.10 -6.29
C ALA A 105 1.96 10.42 -7.67
N ILE A 106 1.01 10.81 -8.52
CA ILE A 106 0.89 10.33 -9.91
C ILE A 106 2.20 10.60 -10.66
N ALA A 107 2.74 11.81 -10.57
CA ALA A 107 4.01 12.15 -11.21
C ALA A 107 5.17 11.27 -10.69
N GLN A 108 5.23 10.99 -9.38
CA GLN A 108 6.24 10.10 -8.81
C GLN A 108 6.10 8.65 -9.29
N TYR A 109 4.88 8.10 -9.36
CA TYR A 109 4.64 6.77 -9.91
C TYR A 109 5.05 6.68 -11.38
N GLN A 110 4.70 7.68 -12.20
CA GLN A 110 5.11 7.73 -13.60
C GLN A 110 6.63 7.77 -13.75
N GLN A 111 7.32 8.58 -12.94
CA GLN A 111 8.78 8.62 -12.93
C GLN A 111 9.39 7.27 -12.52
N LEU A 112 8.80 6.57 -11.55
CA LEU A 112 9.23 5.23 -11.14
C LEU A 112 9.14 4.22 -12.29
N LEU A 113 8.09 4.28 -13.11
CA LEU A 113 7.91 3.38 -14.25
C LEU A 113 8.94 3.57 -15.37
N THR A 114 9.63 4.73 -15.42
CA THR A 114 10.74 4.95 -16.37
C THR A 114 12.01 4.20 -15.98
N THR A 115 12.19 3.90 -14.69
CA THR A 115 13.40 3.25 -14.15
C THR A 115 13.17 1.79 -13.77
N LEU A 116 11.96 1.45 -13.29
CA LEU A 116 11.56 0.09 -12.96
C LEU A 116 11.23 -0.66 -14.25
N SER A 117 12.19 -1.41 -14.82
CA SER A 117 11.95 -2.21 -16.02
C SER A 117 11.13 -3.47 -15.73
N ALA A 118 10.54 -4.08 -16.77
CA ALA A 118 9.82 -5.35 -16.69
C ALA A 118 10.74 -6.58 -16.43
N GLY A 119 11.99 -6.36 -16.01
CA GLY A 119 12.91 -7.44 -15.65
C GLY A 119 12.48 -8.15 -14.36
N GLU A 120 12.81 -9.44 -14.26
CA GLU A 120 12.32 -10.31 -13.19
C GLU A 120 12.64 -9.79 -11.78
N THR A 121 13.79 -9.13 -11.59
CA THR A 121 14.24 -8.62 -10.29
C THR A 121 13.34 -7.52 -9.71
N LEU A 122 12.76 -6.66 -10.57
CA LEU A 122 11.94 -5.52 -10.13
C LEU A 122 10.46 -5.68 -10.50
N LYS A 123 10.10 -6.87 -10.99
CA LYS A 123 8.76 -7.20 -11.46
C LYS A 123 7.68 -6.96 -10.40
N ALA A 124 7.95 -7.27 -9.14
CA ALA A 124 7.02 -7.01 -8.03
C ALA A 124 6.84 -5.51 -7.75
N ASN A 125 7.94 -4.74 -7.74
CA ASN A 125 7.90 -3.29 -7.54
C ASN A 125 7.16 -2.58 -8.68
N ARG A 126 7.40 -3.02 -9.92
CA ARG A 126 6.72 -2.47 -11.09
C ARG A 126 5.22 -2.79 -11.09
N LEU A 127 4.83 -4.01 -10.72
CA LEU A 127 3.41 -4.34 -10.51
C LEU A 127 2.80 -3.42 -9.45
N ALA A 128 3.44 -3.28 -8.29
CA ALA A 128 2.94 -2.43 -7.22
C ALA A 128 2.74 -0.97 -7.68
N VAL A 129 3.68 -0.42 -8.43
CA VAL A 129 3.57 0.94 -8.98
C VAL A 129 2.45 1.05 -10.01
N LEU A 130 2.33 0.10 -10.94
CA LEU A 130 1.25 0.10 -11.94
C LEU A 130 -0.11 0.01 -11.27
N SER A 131 -0.27 -0.87 -10.28
CA SER A 131 -1.51 -1.00 -9.49
C SER A 131 -1.86 0.30 -8.78
N LYS A 132 -0.90 0.94 -8.10
CA LYS A 132 -1.14 2.20 -7.37
C LYS A 132 -1.42 3.37 -8.31
N LEU A 133 -0.74 3.43 -9.46
CA LEU A 133 -0.99 4.45 -10.48
C LEU A 133 -2.37 4.28 -11.11
N ALA A 134 -2.77 3.04 -11.43
CA ALA A 134 -4.11 2.73 -11.94
C ALA A 134 -5.18 3.27 -10.98
N SER A 135 -5.14 2.88 -9.70
CA SER A 135 -6.09 3.37 -8.69
C SER A 135 -6.06 4.90 -8.54
N ALA A 136 -4.88 5.52 -8.55
CA ALA A 136 -4.77 6.98 -8.43
C ALA A 136 -5.39 7.73 -9.62
N LEU A 137 -5.27 7.18 -10.84
CA LEU A 137 -5.87 7.75 -12.06
C LEU A 137 -7.39 7.50 -12.11
N GLU A 138 -7.85 6.36 -11.64
CA GLU A 138 -9.28 6.05 -11.43
C GLU A 138 -9.94 7.05 -10.49
N GLU A 139 -9.32 7.29 -9.33
CA GLU A 139 -9.78 8.27 -8.35
C GLU A 139 -9.79 9.70 -8.92
N ALA A 140 -8.82 10.01 -9.79
CA ALA A 140 -8.74 11.29 -10.49
C ALA A 140 -9.77 11.41 -11.63
N GLY A 141 -10.36 10.30 -12.07
CA GLY A 141 -11.19 10.24 -13.26
C GLY A 141 -10.41 10.56 -14.54
N ASP A 142 -9.10 10.27 -14.58
CA ASP A 142 -8.25 10.55 -15.74
C ASP A 142 -8.47 9.51 -16.84
N MET A 143 -9.52 9.75 -17.63
CA MET A 143 -9.92 8.89 -18.73
C MET A 143 -8.90 8.83 -19.88
N ALA A 144 -7.91 9.73 -19.90
CA ALA A 144 -6.87 9.73 -20.93
C ALA A 144 -5.71 8.80 -20.55
N GLN A 145 -5.30 8.80 -19.27
CA GLN A 145 -4.15 8.03 -18.82
C GLN A 145 -4.52 6.64 -18.29
N SER A 146 -5.68 6.44 -17.67
CA SER A 146 -6.08 5.13 -17.12
C SER A 146 -5.99 3.99 -18.13
N PRO A 147 -6.50 4.11 -19.39
CA PRO A 147 -6.42 3.03 -20.37
C PRO A 147 -4.98 2.62 -20.73
N ILE A 148 -4.03 3.56 -20.66
CA ILE A 148 -2.62 3.29 -20.95
C ILE A 148 -2.04 2.37 -19.86
N VAL A 149 -2.31 2.69 -18.60
CA VAL A 149 -1.82 1.90 -17.45
C VAL A 149 -2.49 0.51 -17.41
N TYR A 150 -3.76 0.42 -17.77
CA TYR A 150 -4.46 -0.87 -17.86
C TYR A 150 -3.90 -1.77 -18.94
N ALA A 151 -3.58 -1.21 -20.11
CA ALA A 151 -2.94 -1.96 -21.18
C ALA A 151 -1.58 -2.51 -20.73
N LEU A 152 -0.79 -1.74 -19.95
CA LEU A 152 0.46 -2.21 -19.36
C LEU A 152 0.23 -3.34 -18.35
N LEU A 153 -0.74 -3.20 -17.43
CA LEU A 153 -1.10 -4.26 -16.48
C LEU A 153 -1.52 -5.55 -17.19
N ALA A 154 -2.38 -5.46 -18.21
CA ALA A 154 -2.81 -6.62 -18.98
C ALA A 154 -1.68 -7.28 -19.78
N ALA A 155 -0.76 -6.48 -20.34
CA ALA A 155 0.36 -7.00 -21.12
C ALA A 155 1.45 -7.65 -20.25
N GLU A 156 1.78 -7.04 -19.11
CA GLU A 156 2.91 -7.45 -18.27
C GLU A 156 2.50 -8.38 -17.11
N TYR A 157 1.26 -8.29 -16.65
CA TYR A 157 0.72 -8.97 -15.46
C TYR A 157 -0.71 -9.50 -15.67
N PRO A 158 -0.96 -10.32 -16.72
CA PRO A 158 -2.31 -10.72 -17.11
C PRO A 158 -3.11 -11.41 -16.00
N ASP A 159 -2.44 -12.16 -15.12
CA ASP A 159 -3.08 -12.95 -14.06
C ASP A 159 -3.15 -12.21 -12.71
N SER A 160 -2.77 -10.93 -12.66
CA SER A 160 -2.80 -10.16 -11.40
C SER A 160 -4.21 -9.66 -11.07
N SER A 161 -4.51 -9.52 -9.77
CA SER A 161 -5.77 -8.91 -9.33
C SER A 161 -5.93 -7.50 -9.89
N ALA A 162 -4.85 -6.72 -9.93
CA ALA A 162 -4.86 -5.36 -10.47
C ALA A 162 -5.30 -5.31 -11.96
N THR A 163 -4.95 -6.32 -12.77
CA THR A 163 -5.44 -6.42 -14.15
C THR A 163 -6.94 -6.72 -14.19
N ALA A 164 -7.43 -7.58 -13.30
CA ALA A 164 -8.86 -7.85 -13.19
C ALA A 164 -9.63 -6.60 -12.72
N ASP A 165 -9.09 -5.84 -11.78
CA ASP A 165 -9.67 -4.61 -11.25
C ASP A 165 -9.74 -3.52 -12.33
N ALA A 166 -8.61 -3.29 -13.01
CA ALA A 166 -8.51 -2.39 -14.15
C ALA A 166 -9.54 -2.70 -15.24
N LYS A 167 -9.71 -3.98 -15.59
CA LYS A 167 -10.70 -4.42 -16.56
C LYS A 167 -12.13 -4.11 -16.09
N ARG A 168 -12.45 -4.42 -14.83
CA ARG A 168 -13.77 -4.14 -14.25
C ARG A 168 -14.09 -2.65 -14.32
N TYR A 169 -13.16 -1.79 -13.91
CA TYR A 169 -13.36 -0.35 -13.96
C TYR A 169 -13.54 0.16 -15.41
N ALA A 170 -12.75 -0.34 -16.36
CA ALA A 170 -12.90 0.00 -17.78
C ALA A 170 -14.29 -0.39 -18.32
N ASP A 171 -14.78 -1.59 -17.97
CA ASP A 171 -16.12 -2.05 -18.33
C ASP A 171 -17.21 -1.17 -17.69
N THR A 172 -17.02 -0.75 -16.43
CA THR A 172 -17.92 0.18 -15.73
C THR A 172 -17.99 1.54 -16.42
N ILE A 173 -16.85 2.13 -16.82
CA ILE A 173 -16.85 3.40 -17.56
C ILE A 173 -17.57 3.24 -18.89
N ALA A 174 -17.28 2.18 -19.64
CA ALA A 174 -17.87 1.90 -20.93
C ALA A 174 -19.40 1.71 -20.82
N ALA A 175 -19.85 0.99 -19.79
CA ALA A 175 -21.26 0.82 -19.49
C ALA A 175 -21.91 2.15 -19.04
N ALA A 176 -21.21 2.98 -18.26
CA ALA A 176 -21.72 4.29 -17.84
C ALA A 176 -21.85 5.28 -19.00
N THR A 177 -20.95 5.21 -19.99
CA THR A 177 -21.07 5.97 -21.24
C THR A 177 -22.17 5.42 -22.16
N ALA A 178 -22.36 4.10 -22.20
CA ALA A 178 -23.40 3.45 -23.01
C ALA A 178 -24.82 3.59 -22.42
N ASN A 179 -24.99 3.48 -21.11
CA ASN A 179 -26.28 3.47 -20.40
C ASN A 179 -26.68 4.86 -19.90
N ALA A 180 -26.54 5.89 -20.73
CA ALA A 180 -27.06 7.22 -20.44
C ALA A 180 -28.61 7.27 -20.24
N THR A 181 -29.32 6.14 -20.34
CA THR A 181 -30.78 6.04 -20.24
C THR A 181 -31.36 5.08 -19.20
N ASP A 182 -30.57 4.31 -18.44
CA ASP A 182 -31.14 3.40 -17.43
C ASP A 182 -30.39 3.44 -16.10
N SER A 183 -30.72 4.42 -15.25
CA SER A 183 -30.31 4.45 -13.85
C SER A 183 -31.15 3.45 -13.05
N ARG A 184 -30.65 2.21 -12.94
CA ARG A 184 -30.78 1.29 -11.79
C ARG A 184 -30.23 -0.10 -12.17
N SER A 185 -29.04 -0.43 -11.70
CA SER A 185 -28.61 -1.82 -11.50
C SER A 185 -27.47 -1.81 -10.47
N ALA A 186 -27.76 -2.18 -9.23
CA ALA A 186 -27.74 -3.56 -8.72
C ALA A 186 -26.31 -4.05 -8.48
N GLY A 187 -25.67 -3.49 -7.46
CA GLY A 187 -24.47 -4.00 -6.81
C GLY A 187 -24.60 -3.84 -5.30
N GLY A 188 -25.77 -4.17 -4.74
CA GLY A 188 -25.94 -4.22 -3.30
C GLY A 188 -25.14 -5.42 -2.79
N SER A 189 -24.01 -5.17 -2.14
CA SER A 189 -23.44 -6.23 -1.30
C SER A 189 -24.45 -6.55 -0.21
N ASP A 190 -24.59 -7.80 0.21
CA ASP A 190 -25.45 -8.19 1.35
C ASP A 190 -25.03 -7.52 2.68
N LEU A 191 -23.95 -6.74 2.65
CA LEU A 191 -23.31 -6.07 3.77
C LEU A 191 -23.86 -4.66 3.99
N ILE A 192 -24.36 -3.98 2.95
CA ILE A 192 -24.94 -2.64 3.05
C ILE A 192 -26.18 -2.46 2.15
N ALA A 193 -27.09 -1.58 2.55
CA ALA A 193 -28.15 -1.08 1.68
C ALA A 193 -28.01 0.43 1.49
N ILE A 194 -28.20 0.91 0.25
CA ILE A 194 -28.04 2.32 -0.10
C ILE A 194 -29.32 2.82 -0.77
N ASP A 195 -29.81 3.97 -0.29
CA ASP A 195 -30.92 4.72 -0.89
C ASP A 195 -30.45 6.14 -1.24
N ILE A 196 -30.76 6.59 -2.45
CA ILE A 196 -30.35 7.91 -2.95
C ILE A 196 -31.60 8.68 -3.36
N ALA A 197 -31.85 9.80 -2.68
CA ALA A 197 -32.90 10.73 -3.07
C ALA A 197 -32.52 11.49 -4.35
N PRO A 198 -33.49 11.94 -5.17
CA PRO A 198 -33.22 12.73 -6.36
C PRO A 198 -32.39 13.99 -6.06
N ALA A 199 -31.29 14.17 -6.79
CA ALA A 199 -30.38 15.30 -6.61
C ALA A 199 -30.68 16.43 -7.63
N VAL A 200 -30.82 17.65 -7.13
CA VAL A 200 -31.00 18.86 -7.95
C VAL A 200 -29.98 19.91 -7.51
N VAL A 201 -29.34 20.58 -8.46
CA VAL A 201 -28.34 21.63 -8.16
C VAL A 201 -28.91 22.66 -7.18
N GLY A 202 -28.19 22.86 -6.08
CA GLY A 202 -28.53 23.86 -5.07
C GLY A 202 -29.61 23.44 -4.07
N LYS A 203 -30.29 22.30 -4.24
CA LYS A 203 -31.26 21.76 -3.27
C LYS A 203 -30.63 20.64 -2.43
N PRO A 204 -30.89 20.58 -1.11
CA PRO A 204 -30.47 19.45 -0.30
C PRO A 204 -31.16 18.15 -0.77
N PHE A 205 -30.41 17.06 -0.78
CA PHE A 205 -30.91 15.71 -0.98
C PHE A 205 -30.16 14.75 -0.05
N THR A 206 -30.67 13.54 0.13
CA THR A 206 -30.12 12.56 1.06
C THR A 206 -29.55 11.33 0.35
N ILE A 207 -28.49 10.79 0.93
CA ILE A 207 -28.01 9.44 0.65
C ILE A 207 -28.02 8.68 1.98
N SER A 208 -28.85 7.64 2.09
CA SER A 208 -28.92 6.78 3.25
C SER A 208 -28.10 5.51 3.02
N VAL A 209 -27.22 5.18 3.95
CA VAL A 209 -26.39 3.98 3.95
C VAL A 209 -26.70 3.18 5.21
N ARG A 210 -27.36 2.05 5.06
CA ARG A 210 -27.61 1.09 6.15
C ARG A 210 -26.51 0.03 6.14
N VAL A 211 -25.78 -0.07 7.24
CA VAL A 211 -24.66 -1.01 7.42
C VAL A 211 -25.10 -2.18 8.29
N ASP A 212 -24.90 -3.41 7.81
CA ASP A 212 -25.23 -4.63 8.57
C ASP A 212 -24.08 -5.01 9.53
N PRO A 213 -24.35 -5.50 10.75
CA PRO A 213 -23.33 -6.00 11.67
C PRO A 213 -22.47 -7.15 11.13
N LYS A 214 -22.92 -7.86 10.08
CA LYS A 214 -22.11 -8.84 9.35
C LYS A 214 -20.98 -8.19 8.56
N ALA A 215 -21.17 -6.95 8.09
CA ALA A 215 -20.16 -6.19 7.35
C ALA A 215 -19.02 -5.75 8.26
N VAL A 216 -19.40 -5.17 9.39
CA VAL A 216 -18.49 -4.73 10.45
C VAL A 216 -19.14 -5.08 11.78
N PRO A 217 -18.49 -5.90 12.63
CA PRO A 217 -19.04 -6.23 13.94
C PRO A 217 -19.06 -4.99 14.84
N ALA A 218 -19.79 -5.07 15.96
CA ALA A 218 -19.92 -3.98 16.93
C ALA A 218 -18.57 -3.32 17.29
N GLY A 219 -18.56 -1.99 17.33
CA GLY A 219 -17.38 -1.17 17.55
C GLY A 219 -17.26 0.00 16.57
N THR A 220 -16.06 0.57 16.51
CA THR A 220 -15.76 1.71 15.64
C THR A 220 -15.40 1.25 14.23
N PHE A 221 -15.96 1.93 13.24
CA PHE A 221 -15.68 1.72 11.82
C PHE A 221 -15.82 3.06 11.08
N SER A 222 -15.45 3.09 9.81
CA SER A 222 -15.68 4.24 8.94
C SER A 222 -16.43 3.83 7.68
N ILE A 223 -17.30 4.70 7.20
CA ILE A 223 -17.80 4.67 5.83
C ILE A 223 -16.85 5.52 4.99
N ALA A 224 -16.28 4.93 3.95
CA ALA A 224 -15.35 5.59 3.06
C ALA A 224 -16.05 5.91 1.72
N LEU A 225 -16.10 7.19 1.38
CA LEU A 225 -16.61 7.66 0.08
C LEU A 225 -15.44 8.13 -0.77
N ASN A 226 -15.44 7.91 -2.08
CA ASN A 226 -14.42 8.49 -2.95
C ASN A 226 -14.40 10.04 -2.84
N SER A 227 -13.23 10.62 -2.63
CA SER A 227 -13.07 12.06 -2.39
C SER A 227 -13.51 12.91 -3.59
N SER A 228 -13.40 12.37 -4.81
CA SER A 228 -13.92 13.02 -6.02
C SER A 228 -15.42 13.23 -5.93
N PHE A 229 -16.19 12.21 -5.53
CA PHE A 229 -17.61 12.34 -5.25
C PHE A 229 -17.87 13.40 -4.19
N VAL A 230 -17.26 13.29 -3.00
CA VAL A 230 -17.50 14.23 -1.90
C VAL A 230 -17.21 15.67 -2.32
N SER A 231 -16.18 15.91 -3.14
CA SER A 231 -15.81 17.26 -3.59
C SER A 231 -16.88 17.93 -4.46
N ALA A 232 -17.72 17.16 -5.15
CA ALA A 232 -18.82 17.64 -5.99
C ALA A 232 -20.02 18.17 -5.19
N PHE A 233 -20.05 17.95 -3.87
CA PHE A 233 -21.14 18.34 -2.99
C PHE A 233 -20.67 19.19 -1.81
N ASP A 234 -21.57 20.01 -1.27
CA ASP A 234 -21.46 20.54 0.08
C ASP A 234 -22.14 19.55 1.04
N VAL A 235 -21.39 19.07 2.03
CA VAL A 235 -21.93 18.19 3.08
C VAL A 235 -22.68 19.07 4.08
N VAL A 236 -24.01 18.97 4.08
CA VAL A 236 -24.90 19.77 4.93
C VAL A 236 -24.97 19.17 6.34
N SER A 237 -25.21 17.85 6.43
CA SER A 237 -25.21 17.11 7.69
C SER A 237 -24.93 15.63 7.45
N VAL A 238 -24.50 14.94 8.50
CA VAL A 238 -24.36 13.48 8.53
C VAL A 238 -24.97 13.00 9.85
N GLU A 239 -25.96 12.11 9.76
CA GLU A 239 -26.71 11.60 10.91
C GLU A 239 -26.61 10.06 10.99
N PRO A 240 -26.23 9.47 12.14
CA PRO A 240 -25.80 10.14 13.36
C PRO A 240 -24.51 10.95 13.14
N ALA A 241 -24.26 11.92 14.01
CA ALA A 241 -23.06 12.75 13.91
C ALA A 241 -21.79 11.89 13.92
N THR A 242 -20.93 12.11 12.93
CA THR A 242 -19.65 11.40 12.83
C THR A 242 -18.72 11.78 13.98
N SER A 243 -17.96 10.81 14.50
CA SER A 243 -16.94 11.06 15.54
C SER A 243 -15.67 11.69 15.00
N GLY A 244 -15.51 11.74 13.68
CA GLY A 244 -14.36 12.34 13.01
C GLY A 244 -14.33 12.03 11.53
N THR A 245 -13.67 12.91 10.77
CA THR A 245 -13.41 12.71 9.35
C THR A 245 -11.92 12.69 9.06
N SER A 246 -11.54 11.96 8.02
CA SER A 246 -10.17 11.95 7.52
C SER A 246 -10.12 11.66 6.02
N ASP A 247 -9.06 12.11 5.35
CA ASP A 247 -8.87 11.93 3.92
C ASP A 247 -7.55 11.21 3.67
N TYR A 248 -7.60 10.01 3.08
CA TYR A 248 -6.43 9.22 2.70
C TYR A 248 -6.74 8.46 1.42
N TRP A 249 -5.75 8.26 0.54
CA TRP A 249 -5.90 7.41 -0.66
C TRP A 249 -7.16 7.73 -1.47
N GLY A 250 -7.38 9.03 -1.68
CA GLY A 250 -8.54 9.56 -2.41
C GLY A 250 -9.91 9.13 -1.92
N LYS A 251 -10.02 8.71 -0.66
CA LYS A 251 -11.29 8.47 0.02
C LYS A 251 -11.41 9.39 1.23
N ARG A 252 -12.63 9.89 1.46
CA ARG A 252 -13.04 10.53 2.70
C ARG A 252 -13.71 9.51 3.59
N PHE A 253 -13.16 9.34 4.78
CA PHE A 253 -13.65 8.46 5.82
C PHE A 253 -14.50 9.25 6.81
N PHE A 254 -15.71 8.78 7.07
CA PHE A 254 -16.59 9.26 8.12
C PHE A 254 -16.69 8.19 9.19
N GLN A 255 -16.24 8.51 10.42
CA GLN A 255 -16.14 7.54 11.49
C GLN A 255 -17.45 7.45 12.30
N PHE A 256 -17.84 6.24 12.64
CA PHE A 256 -19.02 5.91 13.43
C PHE A 256 -18.74 4.80 14.45
N SER A 257 -19.69 4.59 15.36
CA SER A 257 -19.72 3.43 16.24
C SER A 257 -21.07 2.73 16.12
N MET A 258 -21.05 1.40 16.02
CA MET A 258 -22.25 0.58 15.89
C MET A 258 -22.30 -0.47 17.01
N ALA A 259 -23.52 -0.76 17.47
CA ALA A 259 -23.81 -1.85 18.39
C ALA A 259 -23.97 -3.19 17.63
N ALA A 260 -24.74 -4.14 18.17
CA ALA A 260 -25.06 -5.40 17.49
C ALA A 260 -26.26 -5.30 16.54
N GLU A 261 -26.73 -4.08 16.26
CA GLU A 261 -27.87 -3.79 15.39
C GLU A 261 -27.41 -2.98 14.17
N PRO A 262 -28.08 -3.10 13.00
CA PRO A 262 -27.73 -2.32 11.83
C PRO A 262 -27.78 -0.81 12.08
N LEU A 263 -26.78 -0.10 11.59
CA LEU A 263 -26.70 1.35 11.68
C LEU A 263 -27.13 1.99 10.37
N GLU A 264 -28.06 2.93 10.41
CA GLU A 264 -28.39 3.78 9.28
C GLU A 264 -27.66 5.12 9.41
N VAL A 265 -26.93 5.48 8.36
CA VAL A 265 -26.22 6.75 8.23
C VAL A 265 -26.82 7.54 7.09
N VAL A 266 -27.29 8.75 7.35
CA VAL A 266 -27.90 9.65 6.37
C VAL A 266 -26.99 10.83 6.11
N PHE A 267 -26.50 10.92 4.88
CA PHE A 267 -25.74 12.08 4.39
C PHE A 267 -26.71 13.05 3.73
N THR A 268 -26.84 14.26 4.28
CA THR A 268 -27.55 15.37 3.61
C THR A 268 -26.53 16.18 2.82
N LEU A 269 -26.69 16.22 1.51
CA LEU A 269 -25.75 16.81 0.57
C LEU A 269 -26.43 17.88 -0.28
N LYS A 270 -25.65 18.85 -0.77
CA LYS A 270 -26.11 19.85 -1.74
C LYS A 270 -25.17 19.88 -2.93
N ALA A 271 -25.70 19.63 -4.13
CA ALA A 271 -24.89 19.53 -5.33
C ALA A 271 -24.40 20.91 -5.83
N LYS A 272 -23.13 20.97 -6.22
CA LYS A 272 -22.48 22.20 -6.74
C LYS A 272 -22.71 22.41 -8.24
N ALA A 273 -22.85 21.32 -9.00
CA ALA A 273 -23.04 21.35 -10.46
C ALA A 273 -23.91 20.17 -10.92
N ALA A 274 -24.54 20.31 -12.08
CA ALA A 274 -25.31 19.25 -12.72
C ALA A 274 -24.36 18.23 -13.39
N GLY A 275 -24.87 17.02 -13.62
CA GLY A 275 -24.13 15.94 -14.27
C GLY A 275 -24.14 14.64 -13.48
N LYS A 276 -23.42 13.65 -13.98
CA LYS A 276 -23.29 12.33 -13.35
C LYS A 276 -22.09 12.31 -12.41
N GLN A 277 -22.31 11.88 -11.17
CA GLN A 277 -21.26 11.69 -10.18
C GLN A 277 -21.16 10.20 -9.83
N LEU A 278 -19.97 9.61 -9.95
CA LEU A 278 -19.75 8.22 -9.54
C LEU A 278 -19.47 8.18 -8.04
N LEU A 279 -20.34 7.48 -7.33
CA LEU A 279 -20.24 7.18 -5.91
C LEU A 279 -19.70 5.77 -5.73
N ASP A 280 -18.58 5.67 -5.04
CA ASP A 280 -17.98 4.43 -4.59
C ASP A 280 -17.97 4.42 -3.05
N ILE A 281 -18.49 3.35 -2.45
CA ILE A 281 -18.61 3.20 -1.00
C ILE A 281 -17.87 1.96 -0.54
N ASP A 282 -16.98 2.14 0.42
CA ASP A 282 -16.33 1.06 1.17
C ASP A 282 -16.52 1.23 2.68
N LEU A 283 -16.16 0.19 3.42
CA LEU A 283 -16.07 0.25 4.88
C LEU A 283 -14.62 0.11 5.32
N GLU A 284 -14.27 0.70 6.45
CA GLU A 284 -12.98 0.48 7.08
C GLU A 284 -13.15 0.13 8.56
N ARG A 285 -12.38 -0.85 9.01
CA ARG A 285 -12.20 -1.13 10.44
C ARG A 285 -10.76 -1.48 10.74
N SER A 286 -10.20 -0.84 11.76
CA SER A 286 -8.83 -1.11 12.24
C SER A 286 -7.78 -1.09 11.12
N PHE A 287 -7.85 -0.08 10.23
CA PHE A 287 -6.98 0.09 9.05
C PHE A 287 -7.19 -0.95 7.93
N THR A 288 -8.10 -1.90 8.08
CA THR A 288 -8.51 -2.83 7.03
C THR A 288 -9.66 -2.24 6.23
N LEU A 289 -9.43 -1.98 4.95
CA LEU A 289 -10.47 -1.61 4.00
C LEU A 289 -11.24 -2.87 3.60
N ILE A 290 -12.56 -2.78 3.61
CA ILE A 290 -13.50 -3.79 3.14
C ILE A 290 -14.07 -3.24 1.84
N GLU A 291 -13.51 -3.70 0.73
CA GLU A 291 -13.95 -3.29 -0.61
C GLU A 291 -15.31 -3.91 -0.91
N LEU A 292 -16.35 -3.07 -0.98
CA LEU A 292 -17.69 -3.54 -1.29
C LEU A 292 -17.90 -3.74 -2.78
N ASN A 293 -17.02 -3.14 -3.60
CA ASN A 293 -17.13 -3.12 -5.06
C ASN A 293 -18.49 -2.56 -5.51
N THR A 294 -19.03 -1.59 -4.77
CA THR A 294 -20.33 -0.97 -5.02
C THR A 294 -20.10 0.43 -5.61
N THR A 295 -20.12 0.53 -6.94
CA THR A 295 -20.09 1.80 -7.66
C THR A 295 -21.47 2.13 -8.23
N MET A 296 -21.95 3.36 -8.02
CA MET A 296 -23.24 3.83 -8.50
C MET A 296 -23.17 5.23 -9.09
N SER A 297 -24.06 5.53 -10.05
CA SER A 297 -24.21 6.86 -10.65
C SER A 297 -25.25 7.66 -9.88
N VAL A 298 -24.87 8.85 -9.41
CA VAL A 298 -25.78 9.87 -8.89
C VAL A 298 -25.97 10.92 -9.97
N ASP A 299 -27.16 10.92 -10.57
CA ASP A 299 -27.53 11.88 -11.62
C ASP A 299 -28.06 13.16 -10.97
N VAL A 300 -27.31 14.26 -11.11
CA VAL A 300 -27.70 15.58 -10.59
C VAL A 300 -28.37 16.38 -11.70
N ALA A 301 -29.66 16.68 -11.52
CA ALA A 301 -30.42 17.52 -12.44
C ALA A 301 -30.03 19.00 -12.31
N GLY A 302 -30.06 19.72 -13.45
CA GLY A 302 -29.96 21.17 -13.50
C GLY A 302 -31.14 21.85 -12.78
N GLN A 303 -30.98 23.15 -12.51
CA GLN A 303 -32.04 23.98 -11.89
C GLN A 303 -33.21 24.23 -12.83
#